data_AF-A0LKQ9-F1
#
_entry.id   AF-A0LKQ9-F1
#
_cell.length_a   1.000
_cell.length_b   1.000
_cell.length_c   1.000
_cell.angle_alpha   90.00
_cell.angle_beta   90.00
_cell.angle_gamma   90.00
#
_symmetry.space_group_name_H-M   'P 1'
#
loop_
_entity.id
_entity.type
_entity.pdbx_description
1 polymer ?
#
loop_
_entity_poly.entity_id
_entity_poly.type
_entity_poly.pdbx_seq_one_letter_code
_entity_poly.pdbx_strand_id
1 'polypeptide(L)'
;MSDEKKKIQVEHVQSEKFQSIYTNNANVQISYFDFRIDFRQMLTGTDGRMIVERQASVVMSPQHAKALLGVLAQHVDQYEEQFGAIRMPGGTAH
;
A
#
# COMPACT_ATOMS: atom_id res chain seq x y z
N MET A 1 3.58 -38.93 -21.49
CA MET A 1 2.84 -37.83 -22.13
C MET A 1 3.12 -36.60 -21.30
N SER A 2 3.81 -35.63 -21.90
CA SER A 2 4.46 -34.53 -21.20
C SER A 2 3.45 -33.42 -20.91
N ASP A 3 3.23 -33.10 -19.63
CA ASP A 3 2.45 -31.94 -19.20
C ASP A 3 3.18 -30.65 -19.61
N GLU A 4 2.83 -30.14 -20.80
CA GLU A 4 3.25 -28.83 -21.26
C GLU A 4 2.50 -27.78 -20.42
N LYS A 5 3.18 -27.24 -19.41
CA LYS A 5 2.68 -26.11 -18.60
C LYS A 5 2.35 -24.94 -19.53
N LYS A 6 1.08 -24.81 -19.90
CA LYS A 6 0.55 -23.70 -20.70
C LYS A 6 0.92 -22.38 -20.02
N LYS A 7 1.85 -21.63 -20.62
CA LYS A 7 2.22 -20.29 -20.16
C LYS A 7 0.98 -19.41 -20.24
N ILE A 8 0.49 -18.97 -19.09
CA ILE A 8 -0.58 -17.98 -19.01
C ILE A 8 -0.03 -16.68 -19.59
N GLN A 9 -0.63 -16.20 -20.67
CA GLN A 9 -0.35 -14.86 -21.17
C GLN A 9 -1.10 -13.87 -20.27
N VAL A 10 -0.36 -13.03 -19.56
CA VAL A 10 -0.93 -12.00 -18.69
C VAL A 10 -0.90 -10.68 -19.45
N GLU A 11 -2.07 -10.11 -19.70
CA GLU A 11 -2.21 -8.76 -20.21
C GLU A 11 -2.41 -7.80 -19.03
N HIS A 12 -1.64 -6.71 -19.01
CA HIS A 12 -1.80 -5.65 -18.02
C HIS A 12 -2.61 -4.51 -18.65
N VAL A 13 -3.87 -4.40 -18.27
CA VAL A 13 -4.76 -3.31 -18.70
C VAL A 13 -4.98 -2.33 -17.56
N GLN A 14 -5.09 -1.04 -17.91
CA GLN A 14 -5.45 0.00 -16.96
C GLN A 14 -6.97 0.23 -17.00
N SER A 15 -7.60 0.31 -15.83
CA SER A 15 -9.02 0.64 -15.73
C SER A 15 -9.28 2.10 -16.16
N GLU A 16 -10.42 2.38 -16.77
CA GLU A 16 -10.89 3.74 -17.05
C GLU A 16 -11.03 4.60 -15.78
N LYS A 17 -11.20 3.95 -14.62
CA LYS A 17 -11.29 4.61 -13.31
C LYS A 17 -9.94 4.72 -12.59
N PHE A 18 -8.84 4.39 -13.27
CA PHE A 18 -7.51 4.46 -12.69
C PHE A 18 -7.19 5.91 -12.29
N GLN A 19 -6.73 6.07 -11.05
CA GLN A 19 -6.25 7.34 -10.53
C GLN A 19 -4.92 7.11 -9.85
N SER A 20 -3.93 7.92 -10.21
CA SER A 20 -2.71 8.05 -9.42
C SER A 20 -2.94 9.12 -8.35
N ILE A 21 -2.67 8.77 -7.09
CA ILE A 21 -2.85 9.67 -5.94
C ILE A 21 -1.55 9.74 -5.15
N TYR A 22 -1.23 10.95 -4.67
CA TYR A 22 -0.19 11.11 -3.66
C TYR A 22 -0.78 10.90 -2.27
N THR A 23 -0.02 10.28 -1.37
CA THR A 23 -0.47 9.97 0.01
C THR A 23 0.76 10.00 0.90
N ASN A 24 0.64 10.55 2.11
CA ASN A 24 1.74 10.58 3.10
C ASN A 24 1.33 9.91 4.43
N ASN A 25 0.14 9.32 4.47
CA ASN A 25 -0.37 8.61 5.61
C ASN A 25 -1.28 7.47 5.17
N ALA A 26 -1.23 6.34 5.87
CA ALA A 26 -2.16 5.23 5.69
C ALA A 26 -2.79 4.87 7.04
N ASN A 27 -4.08 4.51 7.02
CA ASN A 27 -4.79 3.92 8.16
C ASN A 27 -5.26 2.54 7.80
N VAL A 28 -5.01 1.56 8.68
CA VAL A 28 -5.53 0.21 8.50
C VAL A 28 -6.64 -0.05 9.51
N GLN A 29 -7.76 -0.57 9.02
CA GLN A 29 -8.87 -1.07 9.84
C GLN A 29 -9.10 -2.53 9.48
N ILE A 30 -9.41 -3.35 10.47
CA ILE A 30 -9.50 -4.80 10.32
C ILE A 30 -10.84 -5.27 10.87
N SER A 31 -11.51 -6.14 10.12
CA SER A 31 -12.66 -6.91 10.57
C SER A 31 -12.39 -8.41 10.42
N TYR A 32 -13.37 -9.25 10.78
CA TYR A 32 -13.29 -10.69 10.52
C TYR A 32 -13.26 -11.03 9.03
N PHE A 33 -13.82 -10.16 8.16
CA PHE A 33 -14.00 -10.46 6.74
C PHE A 33 -13.05 -9.70 5.84
N ASP A 34 -12.53 -8.55 6.29
CA ASP A 34 -11.76 -7.66 5.44
C ASP A 34 -10.73 -6.81 6.20
N PHE A 35 -9.77 -6.35 5.41
CA PHE A 35 -8.84 -5.28 5.72
C PHE A 35 -9.20 -4.09 4.86
N ARG A 36 -9.37 -2.93 5.49
CA ARG A 36 -9.54 -1.65 4.83
C ARG A 36 -8.28 -0.81 5.04
N ILE A 37 -7.68 -0.38 3.94
CA ILE A 37 -6.54 0.54 3.93
C ILE A 37 -7.01 1.87 3.37
N ASP A 38 -6.96 2.90 4.21
CA ASP A 38 -7.29 4.26 3.82
C ASP A 38 -6.02 5.05 3.60
N PHE A 39 -5.81 5.50 2.37
CA PHE A 39 -4.71 6.36 2.01
C PHE A 39 -5.11 7.83 2.16
N ARG A 40 -4.28 8.60 2.86
CA ARG A 40 -4.59 9.95 3.33
C ARG A 40 -3.43 10.91 3.05
N GLN A 41 -3.77 12.19 2.98
CA GLN A 41 -2.84 13.30 3.03
C GLN A 41 -3.05 14.08 4.33
N MET A 42 -1.98 14.22 5.10
CA MET A 42 -1.91 15.13 6.24
C MET A 42 -1.32 16.45 5.76
N LEU A 43 -2.11 17.51 5.87
CA LEU A 43 -1.76 18.87 5.48
C LEU A 43 -1.79 19.76 6.73
N THR A 44 -0.82 20.66 6.85
CA THR A 44 -0.81 21.68 7.91
C THR A 44 -1.28 23.00 7.31
N GLY A 45 -2.44 23.48 7.75
CA GLY A 45 -3.01 24.75 7.32
C GLY A 45 -2.19 25.95 7.82
N THR A 46 -2.37 27.09 7.18
CA THR A 46 -1.73 28.36 7.55
C THR A 46 -2.16 28.88 8.92
N ASP A 47 -3.31 28.42 9.43
CA ASP A 47 -3.81 28.67 10.78
C ASP A 47 -3.26 27.67 11.83
N GLY A 48 -2.32 26.80 11.44
CA GLY A 48 -1.72 25.78 12.29
C GLY A 48 -2.58 24.53 12.50
N ARG A 49 -3.76 24.43 11.86
CA ARG A 49 -4.61 23.24 11.97
C ARG A 49 -4.09 22.11 11.10
N MET A 50 -4.17 20.89 11.63
CA MET A 50 -3.91 19.68 10.85
C MET A 50 -5.20 19.23 10.15
N ILE A 51 -5.13 19.08 8.83
CA ILE A 51 -6.20 18.53 7.99
C ILE A 51 -5.76 17.15 7.53
N VAL A 52 -6.62 16.15 7.71
CA VAL A 52 -6.39 14.79 7.22
C VAL A 52 -7.40 14.49 6.13
N GLU A 53 -6.96 14.55 4.88
CA GLU A 53 -7.79 14.29 3.72
C GLU A 53 -7.67 12.83 3.29
N ARG A 54 -8.80 12.14 3.18
CA ARG A 54 -8.84 10.77 2.68
C ARG A 54 -8.87 10.80 1.16
N GLN A 55 -7.84 10.25 0.53
CA GLN A 55 -7.67 10.25 -0.93
C GLN A 55 -8.24 8.98 -1.56
N ALA A 56 -8.06 7.82 -0.93
CA ALA A 56 -8.65 6.56 -1.37
C ALA A 56 -8.84 5.56 -0.23
N SER A 57 -9.68 4.56 -0.49
CA SER A 57 -9.84 3.38 0.35
C SER A 57 -9.76 2.12 -0.50
N VAL A 58 -8.96 1.16 -0.08
CA VAL A 58 -8.89 -0.17 -0.67
C VAL A 58 -9.36 -1.18 0.38
N VAL A 59 -10.31 -2.03 0.00
CA VAL A 59 -10.82 -3.10 0.87
C VAL A 59 -10.45 -4.45 0.25
N MET A 60 -9.91 -5.36 1.05
CA MET A 60 -9.47 -6.67 0.58
C MET A 60 -9.64 -7.73 1.67
N SER A 61 -9.74 -9.00 1.28
CA SER A 61 -9.76 -10.12 2.24
C SER A 61 -8.44 -10.24 3.02
N PRO A 62 -8.42 -10.87 4.21
CA PRO A 62 -7.19 -11.10 4.98
C PRO A 62 -6.05 -11.78 4.21
N GLN A 63 -6.36 -12.73 3.31
CA GLN A 63 -5.36 -13.44 2.50
C GLN A 63 -4.63 -12.48 1.54
N HIS A 64 -5.38 -11.62 0.85
CA HIS A 64 -4.81 -10.59 -0.04
C HIS A 64 -4.01 -9.54 0.74
N ALA A 65 -4.47 -9.13 1.93
CA ALA A 65 -3.72 -8.22 2.78
C ALA A 65 -2.37 -8.81 3.21
N LYS A 66 -2.35 -10.09 3.58
CA LYS A 66 -1.11 -10.81 3.93
C LYS A 66 -0.16 -10.93 2.73
N ALA A 67 -0.69 -11.23 1.54
CA ALA A 67 0.13 -11.28 0.32
C ALA A 67 0.73 -9.90 -0.01
N LEU A 68 -0.06 -8.83 0.09
CA LEU A 68 0.41 -7.46 -0.10
C LEU A 68 1.54 -7.11 0.87
N LEU A 69 1.39 -7.42 2.16
CA LEU A 69 2.42 -7.17 3.16
C LEU A 69 3.74 -7.86 2.79
N GLY A 70 3.70 -9.12 2.37
CA GLY A 70 4.92 -9.86 1.99
C GLY A 70 5.63 -9.21 0.80
N VAL A 71 4.89 -8.84 -0.24
CA VAL A 71 5.47 -8.17 -1.41
C VAL A 71 5.99 -6.78 -1.04
N LEU A 72 5.25 -6.00 -0.24
CA LEU A 72 5.65 -4.66 0.16
C LEU A 72 6.92 -4.68 1.03
N ALA A 73 6.99 -5.59 2.01
CA ALA A 73 8.17 -5.74 2.87
C ALA A 73 9.42 -6.07 2.03
N GLN A 74 9.30 -7.02 1.10
CA GLN A 74 10.40 -7.37 0.20
C GLN A 74 10.88 -6.16 -0.64
N HIS A 75 9.96 -5.34 -1.16
CA HIS A 75 10.34 -4.16 -1.93
C HIS A 75 10.97 -3.06 -1.07
N VAL A 76 10.55 -2.93 0.20
CA VAL A 76 11.20 -2.03 1.16
C VAL A 76 12.62 -2.47 1.44
N ASP A 77 12.84 -3.77 1.70
CA ASP A 77 14.18 -4.33 1.95
C ASP A 77 15.11 -4.07 0.76
N GLN A 78 14.63 -4.31 -0.47
CA GLN A 78 15.38 -4.05 -1.70
C GLN A 78 15.71 -2.56 -1.88
N TYR A 79 14.77 -1.68 -1.55
CA TYR A 79 15.00 -0.24 -1.59
C TYR A 79 16.08 0.17 -0.57
N GLU A 80 16.01 -0.33 0.66
CA GLU A 80 16.99 -0.01 1.70
C GLU A 80 18.39 -0.56 1.40
N GLU A 81 18.50 -1.74 0.78
CA GLU A 81 19.76 -2.28 0.30
C GLU A 81 20.42 -1.35 -0.74
N GLN A 82 19.61 -0.76 -1.63
CA GLN A 82 20.10 0.10 -2.70
C GLN A 82 20.37 1.55 -2.26
N PHE A 83 19.51 2.14 -1.43
CA PHE A 83 19.52 3.58 -1.11
C PHE A 83 19.88 3.88 0.35
N GLY A 84 20.05 2.85 1.17
CA GLY A 84 20.27 2.93 2.61
C GLY A 84 18.96 2.91 3.40
N ALA A 85 19.10 2.70 4.72
CA ALA A 85 17.97 2.55 5.62
C ALA A 85 17.02 3.77 5.63
N ILE A 86 15.72 3.50 5.54
CA ILE A 86 14.63 4.47 5.71
C ILE A 86 14.63 4.91 7.17
N ARG A 87 14.92 6.19 7.39
CA ARG A 87 14.90 6.77 8.73
C ARG A 87 13.52 7.30 9.04
N MET A 88 12.84 6.64 9.96
CA MET A 88 11.56 7.13 10.47
C MET A 88 11.77 8.37 11.35
N PRO A 89 11.03 9.47 11.14
CA PRO A 89 11.04 10.60 12.05
C PRO A 89 10.44 10.18 13.41
N GLY A 90 11.27 10.13 14.46
CA GLY A 90 10.83 9.77 15.81
C GLY A 90 10.65 8.26 15.99
N GLY A 91 11.75 7.58 16.34
CA GLY A 91 11.71 6.17 16.68
C GLY A 91 10.92 5.92 17.97
N THR A 92 9.70 5.41 17.82
CA THR A 92 9.07 4.52 18.81
C THR A 92 8.23 3.51 18.05
N ALA A 93 8.67 2.26 18.09
CA ALA A 93 7.87 1.11 17.72
C ALA A 93 6.57 1.12 18.54
N HIS A 94 5.45 0.90 17.87
CA HIS A 94 4.25 0.33 18.48
C HIS A 94 4.12 -1.10 17.99
#